data_AF-A0A2P2BXB2-F1
#
_entry.id   AF-A0A2P2BXB2-F1
#
_cell.length_a   1.000
_cell.length_b   1.000
_cell.length_c   1.000
_cell.angle_alpha   90.00
_cell.angle_beta   90.00
_cell.angle_gamma   90.00
#
_symmetry.space_group_name_H-M   'P 1'
#
loop_
_entity.id
_entity.type
_entity.pdbx_description
1 polymer ?
#
loop_
_entity_poly.entity_id
_entity_poly.type
_entity_poly.pdbx_seq_one_letter_code
_entity_poly.pdbx_strand_id
1 'polypeptide(L)'
;MTSFDEQLAQSSPAVPARSPELDAEFVRVIAQAEGVAGPRLKRRGRALTIGGLVVVGALGAGGAAAATGLVPWFESAPSEGVVTTSTGARCTLTFGVKQIDDPAAPVSAAVRVRVETAADAYLRRLDFSTLGIGQSPRPPVDAEAGPATTVDESEVAAVYAEVGRRVDAELVRQHLPTTAVSLSMATSCEGDAR
;
A
#
# COMPACT_ATOMS: atom_id res chain seq x y z
N MET A 1 18.90 -16.68 -39.21
CA MET A 1 17.71 -16.18 -38.49
C MET A 1 18.22 -15.56 -37.22
N THR A 2 18.37 -14.23 -37.18
CA THR A 2 18.73 -13.49 -35.95
C THR A 2 17.54 -13.54 -35.00
N SER A 3 17.79 -13.74 -33.70
CA SER A 3 16.70 -13.82 -32.72
C SER A 3 16.00 -12.47 -32.60
N PHE A 4 14.73 -12.50 -32.21
CA PHE A 4 13.91 -11.30 -31.97
C PHE A 4 14.57 -10.34 -30.97
N ASP A 5 15.31 -10.87 -29.99
CA ASP A 5 16.05 -10.09 -29.00
C ASP A 5 17.13 -9.19 -29.61
N GLU A 6 17.75 -9.62 -30.72
CA GLU A 6 18.79 -8.86 -31.40
C GLU A 6 18.22 -7.66 -32.17
N GLN A 7 16.98 -7.78 -32.66
CA GLN A 7 16.25 -6.67 -33.30
C GLN A 7 15.73 -5.66 -32.26
N LEU A 8 15.36 -6.12 -31.06
CA LEU A 8 14.99 -5.23 -29.96
C LEU A 8 16.18 -4.40 -29.46
N ALA A 9 17.35 -5.02 -29.34
CA ALA A 9 18.57 -4.32 -28.95
C ALA A 9 18.98 -3.24 -29.97
N GLN A 10 18.80 -3.50 -31.27
CA GLN A 10 19.16 -2.55 -32.35
C GLN A 10 18.15 -1.42 -32.56
N SER A 11 16.92 -1.53 -32.07
CA SER A 11 15.85 -0.54 -32.27
C SER A 11 15.75 0.51 -31.17
N SER A 12 16.55 0.40 -30.10
CA SER A 12 16.55 1.41 -29.04
C SER A 12 17.32 2.66 -29.50
N PRO A 13 16.66 3.83 -29.66
CA PRO A 13 17.35 5.07 -30.01
C PRO A 13 18.33 5.45 -28.90
N ALA A 14 19.50 5.97 -29.29
CA ALA A 14 20.50 6.43 -28.33
C ALA A 14 19.91 7.51 -27.43
N VAL A 15 19.78 7.21 -26.14
CA VAL A 15 19.35 8.19 -25.13
C VAL A 15 20.51 9.17 -24.95
N PRO A 16 20.34 10.48 -25.27
CA PRO A 16 21.39 11.44 -25.03
C PRO A 16 21.70 11.49 -23.52
N ALA A 17 23.00 11.54 -23.18
CA ALA A 17 23.42 11.68 -21.80
C ALA A 17 22.83 12.97 -21.21
N ARG A 18 22.32 12.90 -19.97
CA ARG A 18 21.80 14.08 -19.27
C ARG A 18 22.90 15.13 -19.19
N SER A 19 22.69 16.28 -19.81
CA SER A 19 23.54 17.45 -19.65
C SER A 19 22.91 18.41 -18.63
N PRO A 20 23.72 19.16 -17.89
CA PRO A 20 23.21 20.14 -16.93
C PRO A 20 22.37 21.25 -17.60
N GLU A 21 22.55 21.51 -18.91
CA GLU A 21 21.67 22.42 -19.64
C GLU A 21 20.27 21.84 -19.84
N LEU A 22 20.17 20.53 -20.08
CA LEU A 22 18.88 19.84 -20.25
C LEU A 22 18.07 19.83 -18.95
N ASP A 23 18.74 19.62 -17.81
CA ASP A 23 18.11 19.66 -16.48
C ASP A 23 17.60 21.07 -16.16
N ALA A 24 18.33 22.12 -16.54
CA ALA A 24 17.90 23.51 -16.33
C ALA A 24 16.70 23.91 -17.20
N GLU A 25 16.63 23.44 -18.45
CA GLU A 25 15.46 23.58 -19.32
C GLU A 25 14.25 22.83 -18.74
N PHE A 26 14.44 21.62 -18.22
CA PHE A 26 13.37 20.80 -17.65
C PHE A 26 12.73 21.47 -16.43
N VAL A 27 13.54 22.03 -15.54
CA VAL A 27 13.06 22.79 -14.37
C VAL A 27 12.25 24.02 -14.79
N ARG A 28 12.63 24.70 -15.87
CA ARG A 28 11.88 25.85 -16.41
C ARG A 28 10.52 25.46 -16.96
N VAL A 29 10.43 24.36 -17.68
CA VAL A 29 9.16 23.87 -18.25
C VAL A 29 8.20 23.45 -17.14
N ILE A 30 8.70 22.78 -16.09
CA ILE A 30 7.89 22.41 -14.91
C ILE A 30 7.33 23.68 -14.23
N ALA A 31 8.16 24.69 -13.99
CA ALA A 31 7.73 25.94 -13.36
C ALA A 31 6.69 26.71 -14.20
N GLN A 32 6.80 26.68 -15.53
CA GLN A 32 5.79 27.30 -16.41
C GLN A 32 4.46 26.54 -16.42
N ALA A 33 4.49 25.21 -16.31
CA ALA A 33 3.28 24.39 -16.24
C ALA A 33 2.49 24.61 -14.94
N GLU A 34 3.20 24.80 -13.82
CA GLU A 34 2.58 25.05 -12.51
C GLU A 34 1.88 26.42 -12.43
N GLY A 35 2.35 27.44 -13.15
CA GLY A 35 1.77 28.79 -13.13
C GLY A 35 0.43 28.96 -13.86
N VAL A 36 0.02 28.00 -14.70
CA VAL A 36 -1.21 28.11 -15.52
C VAL A 36 -2.44 27.51 -14.80
N ALA A 37 -2.24 26.76 -13.72
CA ALA A 37 -3.29 26.07 -12.99
C ALA A 37 -3.98 26.95 -11.91
N GLY A 38 -4.55 28.09 -12.31
CA GLY A 38 -5.46 28.86 -11.45
C GLY A 38 -6.82 28.14 -11.27
N PRO A 39 -7.46 28.22 -10.08
CA PRO A 39 -8.60 27.36 -9.75
C PRO A 39 -9.88 27.81 -10.46
N ARG A 40 -10.45 26.91 -11.28
CA ARG A 40 -11.82 27.06 -11.81
C ARG A 40 -12.83 26.56 -10.78
N LEU A 41 -13.51 27.49 -10.12
CA LEU A 41 -14.73 27.23 -9.36
C LEU A 41 -15.78 26.56 -10.26
N LYS A 42 -16.23 25.33 -9.94
CA LYS A 42 -17.61 24.90 -10.24
C LYS A 42 -18.08 23.61 -9.54
N ARG A 43 -19.19 23.82 -8.83
CA ARG A 43 -20.39 22.98 -8.64
C ARG A 43 -20.31 21.66 -7.84
N ARG A 44 -20.86 21.79 -6.62
CA ARG A 44 -21.50 20.77 -5.76
C ARG A 44 -22.10 19.59 -6.52
N GLY A 45 -21.49 18.43 -6.34
CA GLY A 45 -22.13 17.12 -6.41
C GLY A 45 -21.51 16.26 -5.31
N ARG A 46 -22.33 15.77 -4.37
CA ARG A 46 -21.88 14.84 -3.33
C ARG A 46 -21.39 13.56 -4.01
N ALA A 47 -20.09 13.30 -4.00
CA ALA A 47 -19.51 12.02 -4.37
C ALA A 47 -18.91 11.40 -3.11
N LEU A 48 -19.48 10.26 -2.69
CA LEU A 48 -18.87 9.37 -1.70
C LEU A 48 -17.74 8.62 -2.41
N THR A 49 -16.50 8.98 -2.10
CA THR A 49 -15.31 8.25 -2.58
C THR A 49 -14.99 7.11 -1.62
N ILE A 50 -14.94 5.91 -2.20
CA ILE A 50 -14.71 4.63 -1.54
C ILE A 50 -13.24 4.26 -1.80
N GLY A 51 -12.38 4.28 -0.76
CA GLY A 51 -10.91 4.22 -0.88
C GLY A 51 -10.24 3.03 -0.19
N GLY A 52 -9.95 2.00 -0.98
CA GLY A 52 -9.12 0.79 -0.86
C GLY A 52 -8.48 0.00 0.36
N LEU A 53 -8.71 -1.35 0.48
CA LEU A 53 -8.04 -2.58 1.08
C LEU A 53 -6.83 -3.23 0.36
N VAL A 54 -5.62 -3.26 0.93
CA VAL A 54 -4.43 -3.85 0.27
C VAL A 54 -4.25 -5.31 0.73
N VAL A 55 -4.06 -6.24 -0.21
CA VAL A 55 -3.65 -7.63 0.09
C VAL A 55 -2.18 -7.81 -0.29
N VAL A 56 -1.30 -8.08 0.66
CA VAL A 56 0.07 -8.55 0.36
C VAL A 56 0.20 -9.99 0.83
N GLY A 57 0.09 -10.90 -0.12
CA GLY A 57 0.56 -12.27 -0.01
C GLY A 57 1.41 -12.59 -1.24
N ALA A 58 2.72 -12.78 -1.03
CA ALA A 58 3.75 -13.35 -1.92
C ALA A 58 3.87 -12.90 -3.41
N LEU A 59 2.99 -12.05 -3.94
CA LEU A 59 3.14 -11.36 -5.22
C LEU A 59 2.84 -9.88 -4.98
N GLY A 60 3.83 -9.04 -5.28
CA GLY A 60 3.73 -7.60 -5.07
C GLY A 60 2.59 -6.94 -5.86
N ALA A 61 2.30 -5.72 -5.43
CA ALA A 61 1.45 -4.70 -6.06
C ALA A 61 -0.06 -4.75 -5.75
N GLY A 62 -0.43 -3.86 -4.82
CA GLY A 62 -1.56 -2.95 -5.02
C GLY A 62 -2.95 -3.50 -4.78
N GLY A 63 -3.91 -2.58 -4.75
CA GLY A 63 -5.32 -2.95 -4.82
C GLY A 63 -6.02 -2.93 -3.49
N ALA A 64 -5.71 -1.91 -2.69
CA ALA A 64 -6.68 -1.15 -1.94
C ALA A 64 -8.17 -1.34 -2.48
N ALA A 65 -9.01 -2.28 -1.99
CA ALA A 65 -10.52 -2.32 -2.02
C ALA A 65 -11.34 -1.91 -0.73
N ALA A 66 -11.74 -0.65 -0.53
CA ALA A 66 -12.53 -0.27 0.64
C ALA A 66 -14.01 -0.26 0.33
N ALA A 67 -14.72 -0.05 1.44
CA ALA A 67 -16.11 0.27 1.62
C ALA A 67 -17.10 -0.88 1.67
N THR A 68 -17.95 -0.70 2.70
CA THR A 68 -19.26 -1.29 2.93
C THR A 68 -19.26 -2.67 3.59
N GLY A 69 -19.42 -2.67 4.92
CA GLY A 69 -19.57 -3.87 5.74
C GLY A 69 -18.28 -4.67 5.85
N LEU A 70 -18.05 -5.32 6.99
CA LEU A 70 -16.98 -6.30 7.14
C LEU A 70 -16.99 -7.23 5.93
N VAL A 71 -15.93 -7.18 5.12
CA VAL A 71 -15.80 -8.08 3.97
C VAL A 71 -15.81 -9.51 4.53
N PRO A 72 -16.58 -10.46 3.98
CA PRO A 72 -16.80 -11.78 4.58
C PRO A 72 -15.54 -12.64 4.79
N TRP A 73 -14.35 -12.16 4.41
CA TRP A 73 -13.07 -12.83 4.63
C TRP A 73 -12.39 -12.50 5.96
N PHE A 74 -12.85 -11.50 6.73
CA PHE A 74 -12.47 -11.35 8.15
C PHE A 74 -13.26 -12.34 8.99
N GLU A 75 -12.91 -13.62 8.91
CA GLU A 75 -13.59 -14.68 9.65
C GLU A 75 -13.25 -14.67 11.16
N SER A 76 -12.19 -13.96 11.57
CA SER A 76 -11.78 -13.76 12.96
C SER A 76 -12.07 -12.33 13.45
N ALA A 77 -12.24 -12.16 14.78
CA ALA A 77 -12.53 -10.86 15.37
C ALA A 77 -11.40 -9.88 15.04
N PRO A 78 -11.68 -8.83 14.27
CA PRO A 78 -10.63 -8.01 13.69
C PRO A 78 -9.93 -7.17 14.76
N SER A 79 -8.62 -6.98 14.59
CA SER A 79 -7.88 -6.00 15.40
C SER A 79 -8.02 -4.63 14.76
N GLU A 80 -8.59 -3.69 15.49
CA GLU A 80 -8.90 -2.34 14.99
C GLU A 80 -8.00 -1.30 15.67
N GLY A 81 -7.55 -0.32 14.88
CA GLY A 81 -6.76 0.81 15.35
C GLY A 81 -7.07 2.06 14.56
N VAL A 82 -6.88 3.23 15.16
CA VAL A 82 -7.04 4.52 14.48
C VAL A 82 -5.68 5.15 14.30
N VAL A 83 -5.38 5.61 13.10
CA VAL A 83 -4.18 6.37 12.77
C VAL A 83 -4.57 7.75 12.22
N THR A 84 -3.70 8.73 12.43
CA THR A 84 -3.88 10.08 11.87
C THR A 84 -2.76 10.33 10.88
N THR A 85 -3.11 10.56 9.62
CA THR A 85 -2.15 10.82 8.54
C THR A 85 -1.55 12.21 8.66
N SER A 86 -0.49 12.48 7.90
CA SER A 86 0.17 13.79 7.87
C SER A 86 -0.71 14.90 7.31
N THR A 87 -1.74 14.56 6.54
CA THR A 87 -2.75 15.51 6.04
C THR A 87 -3.80 15.86 7.11
N GLY A 88 -3.83 15.11 8.22
CA GLY A 88 -4.81 15.23 9.29
C GLY A 88 -6.05 14.34 9.11
N ALA A 89 -6.10 13.48 8.08
CA ALA A 89 -7.16 12.50 7.93
C ALA A 89 -7.07 11.44 9.04
N ARG A 90 -8.23 11.03 9.58
CA ARG A 90 -8.31 9.96 10.57
C ARG A 90 -8.72 8.67 9.90
N CYS A 91 -7.84 7.69 9.87
CA CYS A 91 -8.09 6.39 9.26
C CYS A 91 -8.26 5.31 10.32
N THR A 92 -9.43 4.68 10.33
CA THR A 92 -9.66 3.42 11.05
C THR A 92 -9.13 2.28 10.21
N LEU A 93 -8.22 1.49 10.79
CA LEU A 93 -7.60 0.33 10.19
C LEU A 93 -8.12 -0.92 10.88
N THR A 94 -8.44 -1.93 10.10
CA THR A 94 -8.98 -3.21 10.57
C THR A 94 -8.11 -4.32 10.00
N PHE A 95 -7.45 -5.08 10.86
CA PHE A 95 -6.52 -6.16 10.49
C PHE A 95 -7.09 -7.55 10.80
N GLY A 96 -6.71 -8.50 9.96
CA GLY A 96 -7.07 -9.90 10.08
C GLY A 96 -5.97 -10.80 9.55
N VAL A 97 -5.95 -12.04 10.03
CA VAL A 97 -4.99 -13.06 9.63
C VAL A 97 -5.75 -14.24 9.06
N LYS A 98 -5.20 -14.86 8.01
CA LYS A 98 -5.76 -16.11 7.45
C LYS A 98 -4.65 -17.10 7.19
N GLN A 99 -4.92 -18.38 7.40
CA GLN A 99 -3.99 -19.46 7.04
C GLN A 99 -3.77 -19.50 5.52
N ILE A 100 -2.51 -19.69 5.11
CA ILE A 100 -2.13 -19.98 3.72
C ILE A 100 -1.63 -21.43 3.64
N ASP A 101 -1.99 -22.11 2.55
CA ASP A 101 -1.37 -23.37 2.14
C ASP A 101 -0.41 -23.08 0.99
N ASP A 102 0.89 -23.02 1.28
CA ASP A 102 1.93 -22.82 0.29
C ASP A 102 2.55 -24.16 -0.12
N PRO A 103 2.35 -24.63 -1.36
CA PRO A 103 2.91 -25.89 -1.83
C PRO A 103 4.45 -25.89 -1.90
N ALA A 104 5.09 -24.72 -1.98
CA ALA A 104 6.55 -24.60 -1.98
C ALA A 104 7.15 -24.70 -0.56
N ALA A 105 6.34 -24.44 0.47
CA ALA A 105 6.74 -24.48 1.88
C ALA A 105 5.66 -25.17 2.73
N PRO A 106 5.46 -26.50 2.55
CA PRO A 106 4.38 -27.20 3.21
C PRO A 106 4.55 -27.21 4.73
N VAL A 107 3.49 -26.83 5.43
CA VAL A 107 3.40 -26.81 6.88
C VAL A 107 2.21 -27.65 7.34
N SER A 108 2.29 -28.28 8.51
CA SER A 108 1.16 -29.06 9.01
C SER A 108 -0.02 -28.18 9.40
N ALA A 109 -1.24 -28.70 9.34
CA ALA A 109 -2.44 -27.97 9.78
C ALA A 109 -2.33 -27.48 11.24
N ALA A 110 -1.74 -28.29 12.12
CA ALA A 110 -1.49 -27.90 13.51
C ALA A 110 -0.51 -26.71 13.61
N VAL A 111 0.50 -26.65 12.76
CA VAL A 111 1.42 -25.50 12.70
C VAL A 111 0.70 -24.26 12.18
N ARG A 112 -0.13 -24.37 11.13
CA ARG A 112 -0.92 -23.24 10.62
C ARG A 112 -1.83 -22.62 11.67
N VAL A 113 -2.54 -23.46 12.44
CA VAL A 113 -3.39 -23.00 13.57
C VAL A 113 -2.56 -22.26 14.62
N ARG A 114 -1.35 -22.75 14.94
CA ARG A 114 -0.45 -22.08 15.88
C ARG A 114 0.06 -20.74 15.36
N VAL A 115 0.41 -20.65 14.07
CA VAL A 115 0.88 -19.42 13.43
C VAL A 115 -0.24 -18.38 13.43
N GLU A 116 -1.45 -18.74 13.00
CA GLU A 116 -2.62 -17.87 13.01
C GLU A 116 -2.92 -17.36 14.42
N THR A 117 -2.97 -18.26 15.41
CA THR A 117 -3.21 -17.89 16.81
C THR A 117 -2.16 -16.90 17.33
N ALA A 118 -0.89 -17.11 17.00
CA ALA A 118 0.20 -16.24 17.42
C ALA A 118 0.11 -14.85 16.77
N ALA A 119 -0.18 -14.80 15.47
CA ALA A 119 -0.34 -13.55 14.73
C ALA A 119 -1.58 -12.76 15.21
N ASP A 120 -2.72 -13.41 15.37
CA ASP A 120 -3.93 -12.79 15.94
C ASP A 120 -3.69 -12.25 17.35
N ALA A 121 -3.00 -13.02 18.19
CA ALA A 121 -2.67 -12.59 19.55
C ALA A 121 -1.73 -11.37 19.55
N TYR A 122 -0.82 -11.28 18.58
CA TYR A 122 0.03 -10.10 18.40
C TYR A 122 -0.79 -8.87 18.01
N LEU A 123 -1.62 -8.99 16.97
CA LEU A 123 -2.44 -7.87 16.47
C LEU A 123 -3.37 -7.30 17.55
N ARG A 124 -3.97 -8.16 18.39
CA ARG A 124 -4.83 -7.71 19.50
C ARG A 124 -4.10 -6.92 20.58
N ARG A 125 -2.77 -7.10 20.71
CA ARG A 125 -1.92 -6.37 21.66
C ARG A 125 -1.16 -5.22 21.00
N LEU A 126 -1.22 -5.10 19.68
CA LEU A 126 -0.47 -4.09 18.96
C LEU A 126 -1.04 -2.71 19.30
N ASP A 127 -0.17 -1.85 19.80
CA ASP A 127 -0.50 -0.44 19.98
C ASP A 127 -0.24 0.32 18.67
N PHE A 128 -1.33 0.64 17.96
CA PHE A 128 -1.28 1.36 16.69
C PHE A 128 -0.72 2.77 16.81
N SER A 129 -0.71 3.37 18.01
CA SER A 129 -0.08 4.68 18.23
C SER A 129 1.46 4.64 18.09
N THR A 130 2.05 3.44 18.17
CA THR A 130 3.49 3.21 17.97
C THR A 130 3.88 3.01 16.51
N LEU A 131 2.91 2.97 15.61
CA LEU A 131 3.15 2.87 14.17
C LEU A 131 3.42 4.29 13.68
N GLY A 132 4.70 4.64 13.58
CA GLY A 132 5.10 5.94 13.09
C GLY A 132 4.64 6.12 11.65
N ILE A 133 3.72 7.07 11.43
CA ILE A 133 3.45 7.58 10.08
C ILE A 133 4.60 8.53 9.75
N GLY A 134 5.68 7.97 9.19
CA GLY A 134 6.73 8.77 8.59
C GLY A 134 6.16 9.48 7.36
N GLN A 135 6.67 10.68 7.05
CA GLN A 135 6.35 11.35 5.79
C GLN A 135 6.82 10.45 4.64
N SER A 136 5.90 9.71 4.03
CA SER A 136 6.18 8.99 2.80
C SER A 136 6.45 10.03 1.72
N PRO A 137 7.54 9.92 0.94
CA PRO A 137 7.74 10.76 -0.23
C PRO A 137 6.49 10.71 -1.09
N ARG A 138 5.96 11.88 -1.46
CA ARG A 138 4.79 11.96 -2.33
C ARG A 138 5.13 11.22 -3.63
N PRO A 139 4.39 10.17 -4.01
CA PRO A 139 4.67 9.48 -5.26
C PRO A 139 4.54 10.50 -6.42
N PRO A 140 5.44 10.46 -7.41
CA PRO A 140 5.31 11.32 -8.57
C PRO A 140 3.97 11.03 -9.25
N VAL A 141 3.21 12.08 -9.52
CA VAL A 141 1.94 11.98 -10.25
C VAL A 141 2.28 11.70 -11.71
N ASP A 142 2.26 10.43 -12.09
CA ASP A 142 2.27 10.03 -13.50
C ASP A 142 0.83 10.07 -14.01
N ALA A 143 0.56 10.94 -14.98
CA ALA A 143 -0.76 11.12 -15.56
C ALA A 143 -1.27 9.87 -16.31
N GLU A 144 -0.36 8.94 -16.67
CA GLU A 144 -0.67 7.71 -17.40
C GLU A 144 -0.81 6.48 -16.47
N ALA A 145 -0.45 6.59 -15.18
CA ALA A 145 -0.40 5.47 -14.24
C ALA A 145 -1.74 5.16 -13.52
N GLY A 146 -2.83 5.78 -13.94
CA GLY A 146 -4.12 5.71 -13.24
C GLY A 146 -4.28 6.82 -12.18
N PRO A 147 -5.31 6.76 -11.31
CA PRO A 147 -5.48 7.77 -10.28
C PRO A 147 -4.25 7.78 -9.37
N ALA A 148 -3.63 8.95 -9.23
CA ALA A 148 -2.49 9.11 -8.33
C ALA A 148 -2.88 8.66 -6.92
N THR A 149 -2.11 7.74 -6.35
CA THR A 149 -2.28 7.35 -4.95
C THR A 149 -2.14 8.60 -4.08
N THR A 150 -3.11 8.79 -3.18
CA THR A 150 -3.08 9.94 -2.29
C THR A 150 -1.95 9.79 -1.26
N VAL A 151 -1.58 10.90 -0.61
CA VAL A 151 -0.61 10.86 0.50
C VAL A 151 -1.15 9.96 1.61
N ASP A 152 -2.44 10.05 1.91
CA ASP A 152 -3.11 9.24 2.94
C ASP A 152 -3.07 7.75 2.60
N GLU A 153 -3.37 7.37 1.35
CA GLU A 153 -3.27 5.98 0.90
C GLU A 153 -1.83 5.45 1.00
N SER A 154 -0.84 6.28 0.67
CA SER A 154 0.57 5.91 0.75
C SER A 154 1.05 5.72 2.20
N GLU A 155 0.56 6.55 3.11
CA GLU A 155 0.84 6.46 4.54
C GLU A 155 0.13 5.25 5.18
N VAL A 156 -1.13 5.00 4.84
CA VAL A 156 -1.86 3.81 5.26
C VAL A 156 -1.20 2.52 4.75
N ALA A 157 -0.71 2.51 3.50
CA ALA A 157 0.07 1.40 2.97
C ALA A 157 1.38 1.18 3.73
N ALA A 158 2.06 2.26 4.15
CA ALA A 158 3.26 2.16 4.98
C ALA A 158 2.96 1.58 6.36
N VAL A 159 1.83 1.96 6.97
CA VAL A 159 1.36 1.36 8.23
C VAL A 159 1.11 -0.14 8.06
N TYR A 160 0.41 -0.55 6.99
CA TYR A 160 0.17 -1.97 6.70
C TYR A 160 1.48 -2.77 6.57
N ALA A 161 2.44 -2.24 5.82
CA ALA A 161 3.75 -2.88 5.66
C ALA A 161 4.50 -3.01 7.00
N GLU A 162 4.44 -1.99 7.86
CA GLU A 162 5.03 -2.03 9.19
C GLU A 162 4.37 -3.07 10.10
N VAL A 163 3.04 -3.16 10.09
CA VAL A 163 2.32 -4.20 10.83
C VAL A 163 2.75 -5.59 10.35
N GLY A 164 2.84 -5.81 9.03
CA GLY A 164 3.35 -7.06 8.45
C GLY A 164 4.75 -7.42 8.98
N ARG A 165 5.70 -6.48 8.92
CA ARG A 165 7.07 -6.70 9.45
C ARG A 165 7.07 -7.08 10.93
N ARG A 166 6.21 -6.44 11.73
CA ARG A 166 6.12 -6.71 13.17
C ARG A 166 5.49 -8.06 13.48
N VAL A 167 4.47 -8.47 12.74
CA VAL A 167 3.88 -9.81 12.83
C VAL A 167 4.92 -10.86 12.45
N ASP A 168 5.63 -10.68 11.35
CA ASP A 168 6.70 -11.60 10.93
C ASP A 168 7.79 -11.73 12.00
N ALA A 169 8.22 -10.61 12.58
CA ALA A 169 9.21 -10.61 13.66
C ALA A 169 8.73 -11.35 14.92
N GLU A 170 7.44 -11.27 15.26
CA GLU A 170 6.85 -12.06 16.35
C GLU A 170 6.83 -13.56 16.02
N LEU A 171 6.41 -13.94 14.82
CA LEU A 171 6.38 -15.35 14.40
C LEU A 171 7.79 -15.95 14.40
N VAL A 172 8.78 -15.23 13.88
CA VAL A 172 10.19 -15.65 13.91
C VAL A 172 10.68 -15.83 15.35
N ARG A 173 10.37 -14.89 16.26
CA ARG A 173 10.73 -15.01 17.68
C ARG A 173 10.11 -16.26 18.34
N GLN A 174 8.91 -16.64 17.92
CA GLN A 174 8.24 -17.87 18.39
C GLN A 174 8.65 -19.14 17.62
N HIS A 175 9.60 -19.04 16.68
CA HIS A 175 10.05 -20.15 15.83
C HIS A 175 8.91 -20.73 14.98
N LEU A 176 8.03 -19.86 14.48
CA LEU A 176 6.90 -20.19 13.62
C LEU A 176 7.16 -19.72 12.18
N PRO A 177 6.71 -20.48 11.16
CA PRO A 177 6.89 -20.10 9.76
C PRO A 177 5.99 -18.90 9.40
N THR A 178 6.59 -17.87 8.80
CA THR A 178 5.87 -16.66 8.35
C THR A 178 5.03 -16.90 7.09
N THR A 179 5.40 -17.90 6.27
CA THR A 179 4.69 -18.26 5.03
C THR A 179 3.36 -18.98 5.25
N ALA A 180 3.05 -19.34 6.49
CA ALA A 180 1.85 -20.11 6.84
C ALA A 180 0.60 -19.24 7.02
N VAL A 181 0.73 -17.91 6.97
CA VAL A 181 -0.38 -16.96 7.14
C VAL A 181 -0.29 -15.77 6.18
N SER A 182 -1.45 -15.20 5.87
CA SER A 182 -1.62 -13.93 5.17
C SER A 182 -2.11 -12.88 6.15
N LEU A 183 -1.55 -11.69 6.09
CA LEU A 183 -2.10 -10.51 6.76
C LEU A 183 -2.97 -9.74 5.78
N SER A 184 -4.10 -9.22 6.24
CA SER A 184 -5.01 -8.47 5.39
C SER A 184 -5.63 -7.31 6.16
N MET A 185 -5.82 -6.18 5.47
CA MET A 185 -6.25 -4.93 6.08
C MET A 185 -7.37 -4.27 5.29
N ALA A 186 -8.37 -3.79 6.03
CA ALA A 186 -9.35 -2.82 5.56
C ALA A 186 -9.08 -1.46 6.21
N THR A 187 -9.43 -0.39 5.51
CA THR A 187 -9.24 0.98 5.96
C THR A 187 -10.51 1.78 5.67
N SER A 188 -10.84 2.70 6.57
CA SER A 188 -11.84 3.75 6.36
C SER A 188 -11.31 5.06 6.93
N CYS A 189 -11.12 6.06 6.07
CA CYS A 189 -10.62 7.37 6.46
C CYS A 189 -11.75 8.41 6.50
N GLU A 190 -11.79 9.18 7.57
CA GLU A 190 -12.57 10.41 7.71
C GLU A 190 -11.70 11.61 7.27
N GLY A 191 -11.98 12.14 6.08
CA GLY A 191 -11.28 13.26 5.42
C GLY A 191 -11.04 12.92 3.94
N ASP A 192 -11.30 13.76 2.93
CA ASP A 192 -11.34 15.22 2.89
C ASP A 192 -12.58 15.71 2.10
N ALA A 193 -13.45 16.47 2.76
CA ALA A 193 -14.52 17.24 2.13
C ALA A 193 -14.10 18.71 2.10
N ARG A 194 -13.08 19.05 1.29
CA ARG A 194 -12.70 20.44 1.02
C ARG A 194 -12.34 20.65 -0.43
#